data_AF-G0SF31-F1
#
_entry.id   AF-G0SF31-F1
#
_cell.length_a   1.000
_cell.length_b   1.000
_cell.length_c   1.000
_cell.angle_alpha   90.00
_cell.angle_beta   90.00
_cell.angle_gamma   90.00
#
_symmetry.space_group_name_H-M   'P 1'
#
loop_
_entity.id
_entity.type
_entity.pdbx_description
1 polymer ?
#
loop_
_entity_poly.entity_id
_entity_poly.type
_entity_poly.pdbx_seq_one_letter_code
_entity_poly.pdbx_strand_id
1 'polypeptide(L)'
;MRSLYSSHGALTGLTFLDGIEYLDNPGPEYLNLSASMLPADCEYQVLSKEELPEGVKWGCRYRTWCVNPMVYLQFLLRRFVHRGGKLLKRELRHPLEAFSLQTVSDASVGAVVNASGYGLPADPAVYPIRGQTVLVASSVPYTITRQHSDPMKWTFCIPRGLESGTIIGGTKEPHDWESNPRPETRAELLSRMKETYAKIVPEGKDGVTVLRDIVGRRWAREGGPRVEGEVLQEGRFVMHAYGLGGRGYEVSWGVAEEVVRGVKGFLERGVKL
;
A
#
# COMPACT_ATOMS: atom_id res chain seq x y z
N MET A 1 1.94 10.66 -6.99
CA MET A 1 1.39 9.72 -7.99
C MET A 1 1.01 10.35 -9.32
N ARG A 2 0.05 11.30 -9.39
CA ARG A 2 -0.37 11.95 -10.67
C ARG A 2 0.81 12.48 -11.49
N SER A 3 1.67 13.31 -10.91
CA SER A 3 2.87 13.84 -11.58
C SER A 3 3.78 12.75 -12.17
N LEU A 4 3.98 11.65 -11.43
CA LEU A 4 4.79 10.52 -11.89
C LEU A 4 4.18 9.83 -13.11
N TYR A 5 2.86 9.62 -13.09
CA TYR A 5 2.11 9.07 -14.21
C TYR A 5 2.07 10.02 -15.40
N SER A 6 1.82 11.31 -15.20
CA SER A 6 1.85 12.30 -16.29
C SER A 6 3.20 12.33 -17.02
N SER A 7 4.29 12.08 -16.29
CA SER A 7 5.65 12.12 -16.85
C SER A 7 6.11 10.81 -17.50
N HIS A 8 5.57 9.65 -17.12
CA HIS A 8 6.07 8.33 -17.57
C HIS A 8 4.98 7.35 -18.04
N GLY A 9 3.71 7.74 -17.93
CA GLY A 9 2.54 6.96 -18.30
C GLY A 9 2.51 5.56 -17.70
N ALA A 10 2.14 4.59 -18.55
CA ALA A 10 1.97 3.19 -18.19
C ALA A 10 3.26 2.51 -17.69
N LEU A 11 4.45 3.06 -17.99
CA LEU A 11 5.72 2.51 -17.50
C LEU A 11 5.84 2.53 -15.98
N THR A 12 5.07 3.41 -15.33
CA THR A 12 5.00 3.47 -13.86
C THR A 12 4.31 2.24 -13.28
N GLY A 13 3.47 1.53 -14.04
CA GLY A 13 2.56 0.52 -13.47
C GLY A 13 1.41 1.13 -12.66
N LEU A 14 1.17 2.44 -12.75
CA LEU A 14 -0.02 3.10 -12.22
C LEU A 14 -1.14 3.05 -13.25
N THR A 15 -2.37 2.83 -12.79
CA THR A 15 -3.59 2.97 -13.60
C THR A 15 -4.56 3.88 -12.86
N PHE A 16 -5.03 4.94 -13.52
CA PHE A 16 -6.09 5.78 -12.98
C PHE A 16 -7.43 5.23 -13.45
N LEU A 17 -8.35 5.06 -12.51
CA LEU A 17 -9.64 4.40 -12.69
C LEU A 17 -10.61 4.89 -11.63
N ASP A 18 -11.88 4.54 -11.76
CA ASP A 18 -12.89 4.90 -10.77
C ASP A 18 -12.83 3.92 -9.61
N GLY A 19 -13.04 4.40 -8.40
CA GLY A 19 -13.28 3.60 -7.21
C GLY A 19 -14.71 3.72 -6.77
N ILE A 20 -15.26 2.62 -6.28
CA ILE A 20 -16.57 2.57 -5.65
C ILE A 20 -16.39 2.08 -4.22
N GLU A 21 -16.91 2.84 -3.26
CA GLU A 21 -16.93 2.46 -1.84
C GLU A 21 -18.37 2.19 -1.41
N TYR A 22 -18.59 1.13 -0.63
CA TYR A 22 -19.85 0.76 -0.03
C TYR A 22 -19.69 0.60 1.47
N LEU A 23 -20.62 1.16 2.24
CA LEU A 23 -20.66 1.07 3.69
C LEU A 23 -22.01 0.50 4.14
N ASP A 24 -21.99 -0.61 4.89
CA ASP A 24 -23.19 -1.15 5.50
C ASP A 24 -23.63 -0.34 6.72
N ASN A 25 -22.69 0.24 7.48
CA ASN A 25 -22.93 1.06 8.66
C ASN A 25 -22.09 2.36 8.60
N PRO A 26 -22.49 3.34 7.77
CA PRO A 26 -21.76 4.61 7.64
C PRO A 26 -21.80 5.41 8.95
N GLY A 27 -20.65 5.95 9.34
CA GLY A 27 -20.55 6.94 10.41
C GLY A 27 -21.05 8.33 9.99
N PRO A 28 -21.29 9.25 10.95
CA PRO A 28 -21.75 10.60 10.66
C PRO A 28 -20.87 11.38 9.68
N GLU A 29 -19.56 11.10 9.65
CA GLU A 29 -18.59 11.70 8.74
C GLU A 29 -18.90 11.42 7.26
N TYR A 30 -19.48 10.27 6.95
CA TYR A 30 -19.91 9.92 5.58
C TYR A 30 -21.28 10.48 5.25
N LEU A 31 -22.19 10.46 6.21
CA LEU A 31 -23.57 10.95 6.05
C LEU A 31 -23.62 12.48 5.87
N ASN A 32 -22.69 13.20 6.50
CA ASN A 32 -22.59 14.65 6.43
C ASN A 32 -21.62 15.13 5.32
N LEU A 33 -21.06 14.23 4.52
CA LEU A 33 -20.11 14.58 3.48
C LEU A 33 -20.80 15.41 2.38
N SER A 34 -20.40 16.67 2.22
CA SER A 34 -20.88 17.55 1.17
C SER A 34 -19.79 17.85 0.14
N ALA A 35 -20.19 18.20 -1.09
CA ALA A 35 -19.24 18.60 -2.13
C ALA A 35 -18.34 19.78 -1.72
N SER A 36 -18.80 20.64 -0.82
CA SER A 36 -18.03 21.78 -0.30
C SER A 36 -16.90 21.39 0.66
N MET A 37 -16.90 20.17 1.19
CA MET A 37 -15.82 19.65 2.05
C MET A 37 -14.68 19.01 1.25
N LEU A 38 -14.86 18.84 -0.06
CA LEU A 38 -13.90 18.16 -0.91
C LEU A 38 -13.03 19.16 -1.69
N PRO A 39 -11.76 18.82 -2.00
CA PRO A 39 -10.95 19.59 -2.93
C PRO A 39 -11.67 19.79 -4.28
N ALA A 40 -11.49 20.96 -4.90
CA ALA A 40 -12.20 21.30 -6.14
C ALA A 40 -11.87 20.37 -7.32
N ASP A 41 -10.71 19.70 -7.30
CA ASP A 41 -10.27 18.72 -8.29
C ASP A 41 -10.66 17.27 -7.93
N CYS A 42 -11.46 17.07 -6.87
CA CYS A 42 -11.97 15.78 -6.47
C CYS A 42 -13.19 15.39 -7.31
N GLU A 43 -12.97 14.52 -8.29
CA GLU A 43 -14.05 13.81 -8.99
C GLU A 43 -14.68 12.81 -8.02
N TYR A 44 -15.82 13.18 -7.42
CA TYR A 44 -16.52 12.43 -6.39
C TYR A 44 -18.04 12.54 -6.54
N GLN A 45 -18.76 11.45 -6.32
CA GLN A 45 -20.22 11.38 -6.40
C GLN A 45 -20.78 10.41 -5.35
N VAL A 46 -21.77 10.83 -4.57
CA VAL A 46 -22.57 9.92 -3.73
C VAL A 46 -23.54 9.15 -4.63
N LEU A 47 -23.62 7.83 -4.43
CA LEU A 47 -24.50 6.95 -5.20
C LEU A 47 -25.96 7.07 -4.71
N SER A 48 -26.91 6.92 -5.64
CA SER A 48 -28.33 6.86 -5.27
C SER A 48 -28.67 5.51 -4.62
N LYS A 49 -29.81 5.43 -3.92
CA LYS A 49 -30.22 4.19 -3.24
C LYS A 49 -30.40 3.01 -4.21
N GLU A 50 -30.79 3.30 -5.45
CA GLU A 50 -31.02 2.31 -6.50
C GLU A 50 -29.71 1.74 -7.07
N GLU A 51 -28.60 2.45 -6.89
CA GLU A 51 -27.26 2.00 -7.27
C GLU A 51 -26.57 1.15 -6.19
N LEU A 52 -27.16 1.08 -4.98
CA LEU A 52 -26.57 0.37 -3.85
C LEU A 52 -26.90 -1.14 -3.90
N PRO A 53 -25.91 -2.02 -3.66
CA PRO A 53 -26.16 -3.42 -3.41
C PRO A 53 -27.04 -3.64 -2.16
N GLU A 54 -27.67 -4.82 -2.08
CA GLU A 54 -28.47 -5.18 -0.92
C GLU A 54 -27.67 -5.13 0.39
N GLY A 55 -28.28 -4.53 1.42
CA GLY A 55 -27.67 -4.33 2.75
C GLY A 55 -26.70 -3.14 2.85
N VAL A 56 -26.34 -2.49 1.75
CA VAL A 56 -25.50 -1.28 1.76
C VAL A 56 -26.35 -0.05 2.06
N LYS A 57 -25.94 0.77 3.03
CA LYS A 57 -26.67 1.97 3.45
C LYS A 57 -26.14 3.25 2.82
N TRP A 58 -24.88 3.24 2.38
CA TRP A 58 -24.23 4.39 1.76
C TRP A 58 -23.16 3.93 0.78
N GLY A 59 -22.98 4.67 -0.31
CA GLY A 59 -21.89 4.42 -1.25
C GLY A 59 -21.50 5.66 -2.04
N CYS A 60 -20.29 5.64 -2.58
CA CYS A 60 -19.78 6.70 -3.43
C CYS A 60 -18.94 6.16 -4.57
N ARG A 61 -18.81 6.96 -5.62
CA ARG A 61 -17.85 6.79 -6.72
C ARG A 61 -16.86 7.95 -6.70
N TYR A 62 -15.59 7.66 -6.92
CA TYR A 62 -14.55 8.68 -6.95
C TYR A 62 -13.41 8.31 -7.88
N ARG A 63 -12.62 9.29 -8.32
CA ARG A 63 -11.44 9.02 -9.14
C ARG A 63 -10.25 8.62 -8.27
N THR A 64 -9.65 7.46 -8.57
CA THR A 64 -8.53 6.91 -7.82
C THR A 64 -7.43 6.36 -8.75
N TRP A 65 -6.43 5.71 -8.15
CA TRP A 65 -5.38 5.00 -8.86
C TRP A 65 -5.11 3.63 -8.24
N CYS A 66 -4.71 2.68 -9.08
CA CYS A 66 -4.19 1.39 -8.69
C CYS A 66 -2.71 1.29 -9.05
N VAL A 67 -1.97 0.53 -8.25
CA VAL A 67 -0.57 0.18 -8.52
C VAL A 67 -0.51 -1.29 -8.90
N ASN A 68 0.23 -1.61 -9.97
CA ASN A 68 0.81 -2.93 -10.14
C ASN A 68 2.15 -3.00 -9.39
N PRO A 69 2.23 -3.67 -8.22
CA PRO A 69 3.42 -3.61 -7.37
C PRO A 69 4.68 -4.08 -8.09
N MET A 70 4.56 -5.14 -8.91
CA MET A 70 5.68 -5.73 -9.63
C MET A 70 6.27 -4.77 -10.66
N VAL A 71 5.43 -4.06 -11.40
CA VAL A 71 5.88 -3.09 -12.42
C VAL A 71 6.40 -1.82 -11.75
N TYR A 72 5.66 -1.30 -10.76
CA TYR A 72 5.99 -0.06 -10.07
C TYR A 72 7.34 -0.14 -9.34
N LEU A 73 7.59 -1.22 -8.60
CA LEU A 73 8.87 -1.40 -7.91
C LEU A 73 10.05 -1.52 -8.89
N GLN A 74 9.87 -2.22 -10.02
CA GLN A 74 10.89 -2.30 -11.07
C GLN A 74 11.14 -0.95 -11.75
N PHE A 75 10.08 -0.17 -11.97
CA PHE A 75 10.19 1.20 -12.47
C PHE A 75 11.00 2.08 -11.51
N LEU A 76 10.69 2.06 -10.21
CA LEU A 76 11.46 2.82 -9.21
C LEU A 76 12.91 2.36 -9.14
N LEU A 77 13.16 1.04 -9.19
CA LEU A 77 14.50 0.47 -9.17
C LEU A 77 15.33 0.94 -10.37
N ARG A 78 14.76 0.91 -11.59
CA ARG A 78 15.42 1.40 -12.80
C ARG A 78 15.77 2.87 -12.70
N ARG A 79 14.86 3.70 -12.16
CA ARG A 79 15.13 5.13 -11.93
C ARG A 79 16.26 5.36 -10.94
N PHE A 80 16.29 4.58 -9.85
CA PHE A 80 17.33 4.64 -8.84
C PHE A 80 18.69 4.31 -9.46
N VAL A 81 18.80 3.20 -10.19
CA VAL A 81 20.05 2.78 -10.85
C VAL A 81 20.47 3.76 -11.93
N HIS A 82 19.55 4.23 -12.78
CA HIS A 82 19.85 5.20 -13.84
C HIS A 82 20.39 6.53 -13.29
N ARG A 83 20.03 6.88 -12.05
CA ARG A 83 20.54 8.06 -11.34
C ARG A 83 21.84 7.80 -10.56
N GLY A 84 22.51 6.68 -10.80
CA GLY A 84 23.76 6.30 -10.15
C GLY A 84 23.60 5.52 -8.85
N GLY A 85 22.37 5.18 -8.46
CA GLY A 85 22.12 4.30 -7.31
C GLY A 85 22.72 2.91 -7.52
N LYS A 86 23.31 2.35 -6.48
CA LYS A 86 23.93 1.02 -6.51
C LYS A 86 23.13 0.05 -5.64
N LEU A 87 23.08 -1.21 -6.07
CA LEU A 87 22.35 -2.27 -5.38
C LEU A 87 23.32 -3.24 -4.73
N LEU A 88 23.06 -3.56 -3.48
CA LEU A 88 23.82 -4.53 -2.72
C LEU A 88 22.86 -5.48 -2.00
N LYS A 89 23.07 -6.79 -2.17
CA LYS A 89 22.30 -7.81 -1.46
C LYS A 89 23.06 -8.23 -0.20
N ARG A 90 22.57 -7.81 0.96
CA ARG A 90 23.13 -8.11 2.30
C ARG A 90 22.01 -8.28 3.32
N GLU A 91 22.31 -9.02 4.37
CA GLU A 91 21.54 -9.07 5.61
C GLU A 91 22.28 -8.22 6.63
N LEU A 92 21.56 -7.33 7.31
CA LEU A 92 22.08 -6.48 8.37
C LEU A 92 21.27 -6.76 9.63
N ARG A 93 21.90 -6.74 10.80
CA ARG A 93 21.21 -6.92 12.09
C ARG A 93 20.97 -5.59 12.79
N HIS A 94 21.76 -4.57 12.46
CA HIS A 94 21.64 -3.22 12.99
C HIS A 94 21.89 -2.16 11.90
N PRO A 95 21.19 -1.00 11.90
CA PRO A 95 21.41 0.07 10.91
C PRO A 95 22.86 0.59 10.90
N LEU A 96 23.54 0.51 12.04
CA LEU A 96 24.94 0.93 12.17
C LEU A 96 25.90 0.12 11.30
N GLU A 97 25.56 -1.13 10.94
CA GLU A 97 26.37 -1.95 10.04
C GLU A 97 26.42 -1.37 8.63
N ALA A 98 25.41 -0.59 8.21
CA ALA A 98 25.41 0.05 6.89
C ALA A 98 26.53 1.10 6.74
N PHE A 99 26.99 1.70 7.85
CA PHE A 99 28.07 2.70 7.82
C PHE A 99 29.45 2.10 7.54
N SER A 100 29.66 0.80 7.81
CA SER A 100 30.93 0.11 7.55
C SER A 100 30.97 -0.59 6.19
N LEU A 101 29.92 -0.46 5.37
CA LEU A 101 29.87 -1.05 4.04
C LEU A 101 30.77 -0.27 3.06
N GLN A 102 32.06 -0.58 3.06
CA GLN A 102 33.07 -0.04 2.12
C GLN A 102 32.85 -0.44 0.65
N THR A 103 31.77 -1.15 0.33
CA THR A 103 31.60 -1.84 -0.97
C THR A 103 30.87 -1.01 -2.01
N VAL A 104 30.32 0.16 -1.65
CA VAL A 104 29.45 0.95 -2.54
C VAL A 104 30.15 2.19 -3.10
N SER A 105 31.11 2.75 -2.37
CA SER A 105 32.00 3.85 -2.81
C SER A 105 33.18 3.99 -1.85
N ASP A 106 34.25 4.64 -2.30
CA ASP A 106 35.35 5.07 -1.41
C ASP A 106 34.92 6.17 -0.42
N ALA A 107 33.73 6.77 -0.64
CA ALA A 107 33.14 7.74 0.27
C ALA A 107 32.49 7.07 1.48
N SER A 108 32.68 7.67 2.66
CA SER A 108 32.01 7.28 3.90
C SER A 108 30.51 7.55 3.83
N VAL A 109 29.70 6.68 4.43
CA VAL A 109 28.24 6.84 4.52
C VAL A 109 27.91 7.98 5.49
N GLY A 110 27.31 9.07 4.97
CA GLY A 110 26.93 10.23 5.80
C GLY A 110 25.63 10.06 6.59
N ALA A 111 24.72 9.20 6.12
CA ALA A 111 23.44 8.92 6.76
C ALA A 111 22.89 7.56 6.28
N VAL A 112 22.07 6.92 7.12
CA VAL A 112 21.36 5.68 6.79
C VAL A 112 19.86 5.92 6.86
N VAL A 113 19.11 5.40 5.88
CA VAL A 113 17.63 5.37 5.94
C VAL A 113 17.20 3.97 6.31
N ASN A 114 16.54 3.82 7.46
CA ASN A 114 15.99 2.55 7.92
C ASN A 114 14.55 2.39 7.43
N ALA A 115 14.39 1.76 6.26
CA ALA A 115 13.12 1.41 5.65
C ALA A 115 12.86 -0.12 5.65
N SER A 116 13.26 -0.82 6.72
CA SER A 116 13.18 -2.29 6.82
C SER A 116 11.76 -2.85 6.96
N GLY A 117 10.76 -1.99 7.18
CA GLY A 117 9.39 -2.36 7.46
C GLY A 117 9.14 -2.71 8.93
N TYR A 118 9.94 -3.61 9.51
CA TYR A 118 9.78 -4.10 10.89
C TYR A 118 10.59 -3.32 11.94
N GLY A 119 11.37 -2.32 11.53
CA GLY A 119 12.37 -1.66 12.38
C GLY A 119 13.61 -2.54 12.51
N LEU A 120 14.80 -1.94 12.38
CA LEU A 120 16.06 -2.66 12.50
C LEU A 120 16.88 -2.01 13.63
N PRO A 121 17.28 -2.74 14.69
CA PRO A 121 16.81 -4.08 15.06
C PRO A 121 15.28 -4.09 15.28
N ALA A 122 14.68 -5.28 15.40
CA ALA A 122 13.22 -5.41 15.48
C ALA A 122 12.63 -4.48 16.54
N ASP A 123 11.78 -3.55 16.09
CA ASP A 123 11.11 -2.61 16.98
C ASP A 123 9.97 -3.37 17.68
N PRO A 124 9.95 -3.44 19.03
CA PRO A 124 8.94 -4.21 19.76
C PRO A 124 7.52 -3.67 19.58
N ALA A 125 7.36 -2.41 19.18
CA ALA A 125 6.06 -1.84 18.84
C ALA A 125 5.55 -2.30 17.47
N VAL A 126 6.38 -2.97 16.65
CA VAL A 126 6.01 -3.42 15.32
C VAL A 126 5.45 -4.84 15.35
N TYR A 127 4.28 -5.02 14.73
CA TYR A 127 3.60 -6.30 14.60
C TYR A 127 3.07 -6.50 13.18
N PRO A 128 2.93 -7.75 12.72
CA PRO A 128 2.33 -8.03 11.42
C PRO A 128 0.81 -7.91 11.52
N ILE A 129 0.20 -7.38 10.46
CA ILE A 129 -1.21 -7.63 10.15
C ILE A 129 -1.23 -8.51 8.91
N ARG A 130 -1.53 -9.79 9.09
CA ARG A 130 -1.66 -10.75 7.99
C ARG A 130 -2.84 -10.34 7.11
N GLY A 131 -2.63 -10.50 5.80
CA GLY A 131 -3.63 -10.26 4.77
C GLY A 131 -3.55 -11.36 3.74
N GLN A 132 -4.63 -12.12 3.63
CA GLN A 132 -4.84 -13.05 2.53
C GLN A 132 -5.71 -12.41 1.46
N THR A 133 -5.32 -12.62 0.20
CA THR A 133 -6.01 -12.17 -1.00
C THR A 133 -5.95 -13.25 -2.07
N VAL A 134 -6.83 -13.17 -3.05
CA VAL A 134 -6.93 -14.11 -4.18
C VAL A 134 -6.73 -13.31 -5.46
N LEU A 135 -5.71 -13.65 -6.24
CA LEU A 135 -5.52 -13.12 -7.58
C LEU A 135 -6.36 -13.92 -8.56
N VAL A 136 -7.20 -13.25 -9.35
CA VAL A 136 -8.08 -13.85 -10.35
C VAL A 136 -7.81 -13.29 -11.74
N ALA A 137 -8.16 -14.07 -12.77
CA ALA A 137 -7.99 -13.67 -14.17
C ALA A 137 -9.01 -12.62 -14.63
N SER A 138 -10.14 -12.47 -13.93
CA SER A 138 -11.15 -11.45 -14.26
C SER A 138 -10.53 -10.05 -14.27
N SER A 139 -10.89 -9.25 -15.26
CA SER A 139 -10.52 -7.84 -15.34
C SER A 139 -11.75 -7.00 -14.97
N VAL A 140 -11.58 -6.08 -14.03
CA VAL A 140 -12.62 -5.11 -13.65
C VAL A 140 -12.16 -3.70 -14.01
N PRO A 141 -13.04 -2.83 -14.52
CA PRO A 141 -12.64 -1.49 -14.98
C PRO A 141 -12.51 -0.45 -13.85
N TYR A 142 -12.94 -0.80 -12.63
CA TYR A 142 -12.92 0.06 -11.44
C TYR A 142 -12.58 -0.77 -10.19
N THR A 143 -12.17 -0.12 -9.11
CA THR A 143 -12.08 -0.78 -7.80
C THR A 143 -13.46 -0.79 -7.14
N ILE A 144 -13.73 -1.81 -6.36
CA ILE A 144 -14.88 -1.85 -5.46
C ILE A 144 -14.36 -2.20 -4.09
N THR A 145 -14.79 -1.48 -3.07
CA THR A 145 -14.56 -1.80 -1.66
C THR A 145 -15.89 -1.76 -0.93
N ARG A 146 -16.16 -2.78 -0.11
CA ARG A 146 -17.30 -2.82 0.80
C ARG A 146 -16.80 -3.06 2.22
N GLN A 147 -17.16 -2.15 3.12
CA GLN A 147 -16.99 -2.31 4.54
C GLN A 147 -18.29 -2.87 5.11
N HIS A 148 -18.21 -4.12 5.58
CA HIS A 148 -19.36 -4.83 6.08
C HIS A 148 -19.73 -4.35 7.48
N SER A 149 -20.93 -4.71 7.91
CA SER A 149 -21.38 -4.45 9.29
C SER A 149 -20.45 -5.05 10.34
N ASP A 150 -19.85 -6.21 10.04
CA ASP A 150 -18.75 -6.78 10.81
C ASP A 150 -17.44 -6.01 10.50
N PRO A 151 -16.87 -5.29 11.47
CA PRO A 151 -15.70 -4.43 11.23
C PRO A 151 -14.43 -5.22 10.87
N MET A 152 -14.42 -6.54 11.08
CA MET A 152 -13.30 -7.41 10.68
C MET A 152 -13.43 -7.91 9.23
N LYS A 153 -14.58 -7.66 8.59
CA LYS A 153 -14.86 -8.12 7.22
C LYS A 153 -14.81 -6.97 6.24
N TRP A 154 -13.87 -7.09 5.31
CA TRP A 154 -13.79 -6.23 4.13
C TRP A 154 -13.83 -7.08 2.88
N THR A 155 -14.51 -6.54 1.86
CA THR A 155 -14.49 -7.09 0.52
C THR A 155 -13.96 -6.01 -0.40
N PHE A 156 -12.96 -6.32 -1.20
CA PHE A 156 -12.49 -5.42 -2.24
C PHE A 156 -12.04 -6.17 -3.48
N CYS A 157 -12.19 -5.54 -4.63
CA CYS A 157 -11.51 -5.91 -5.85
C CYS A 157 -10.62 -4.76 -6.35
N ILE A 158 -9.37 -5.07 -6.66
CA ILE A 158 -8.37 -4.10 -7.12
C ILE A 158 -7.75 -4.61 -8.42
N PRO A 159 -8.10 -4.03 -9.58
CA PRO A 159 -7.48 -4.39 -10.85
C PRO A 159 -6.02 -3.92 -10.86
N ARG A 160 -5.11 -4.78 -11.29
CA ARG A 160 -3.68 -4.47 -11.31
C ARG A 160 -3.21 -3.77 -12.59
N GLY A 161 -4.11 -3.55 -13.55
CA GLY A 161 -3.77 -3.04 -14.88
C GLY A 161 -2.86 -3.98 -15.67
N LEU A 162 -2.53 -3.61 -16.90
CA LEU A 162 -1.55 -4.34 -17.75
C LEU A 162 -1.80 -5.86 -17.80
N GLU A 163 -3.08 -6.26 -17.95
CA GLU A 163 -3.52 -7.67 -17.98
C GLU A 163 -3.00 -8.53 -16.82
N SER A 164 -2.73 -7.92 -15.66
CA SER A 164 -2.13 -8.59 -14.51
C SER A 164 -3.16 -9.16 -13.52
N GLY A 165 -4.40 -9.33 -13.97
CA GLY A 165 -5.53 -9.81 -13.18
C GLY A 165 -6.06 -8.81 -12.14
N THR A 166 -6.99 -9.29 -11.32
CA THR A 166 -7.64 -8.52 -10.25
C THR A 166 -7.38 -9.19 -8.91
N ILE A 167 -7.01 -8.40 -7.91
CA ILE A 167 -6.89 -8.86 -6.52
C ILE A 167 -8.27 -8.80 -5.89
N ILE A 168 -8.74 -9.93 -5.38
CA ILE A 168 -9.89 -10.01 -4.48
C ILE A 168 -9.34 -10.12 -3.06
N GLY A 169 -9.79 -9.24 -2.18
CA GLY A 169 -9.42 -9.30 -0.78
C GLY A 169 -10.53 -8.83 0.14
N GLY A 170 -10.28 -8.83 1.44
CA GLY A 170 -9.09 -9.41 2.05
C GLY A 170 -9.27 -9.58 3.55
N THR A 171 -8.28 -10.20 4.19
CA THR A 171 -8.25 -10.31 5.65
C THR A 171 -7.42 -9.20 6.31
N LYS A 172 -7.75 -8.95 7.57
CA LYS A 172 -7.00 -8.10 8.49
C LYS A 172 -6.83 -8.85 9.81
N GLU A 173 -5.70 -9.54 9.95
CA GLU A 173 -5.44 -10.44 11.08
C GLU A 173 -4.18 -9.96 11.83
N PRO A 174 -4.33 -9.09 12.85
CA PRO A 174 -3.21 -8.64 13.68
C PRO A 174 -2.52 -9.80 14.40
N HIS A 175 -1.20 -9.73 14.50
CA HIS A 175 -0.33 -10.71 15.18
C HIS A 175 -0.35 -12.12 14.59
N ASP A 176 -0.98 -12.34 13.44
CA ASP A 176 -0.88 -13.62 12.72
C ASP A 176 0.39 -13.66 11.85
N TRP A 177 1.20 -14.70 12.05
CA TRP A 177 2.47 -14.93 11.37
C TRP A 177 2.39 -16.01 10.29
N GLU A 178 1.24 -16.66 10.14
CA GLU A 178 1.03 -17.75 9.18
C GLU A 178 1.27 -17.24 7.75
N SER A 179 2.17 -17.92 7.05
CA SER A 179 2.58 -17.57 5.69
C SER A 179 1.82 -18.36 4.62
N ASN A 180 1.20 -19.48 5.00
CA ASN A 180 0.40 -20.29 4.09
C ASN A 180 -1.01 -19.71 3.91
N PRO A 181 -1.57 -19.76 2.69
CA PRO A 181 -2.96 -19.41 2.47
C PRO A 181 -3.89 -20.45 3.09
N ARG A 182 -4.99 -19.97 3.66
CA ARG A 182 -6.07 -20.76 4.24
C ARG A 182 -7.14 -21.03 3.16
N PRO A 183 -7.43 -22.28 2.76
CA PRO A 183 -8.40 -22.58 1.72
C PRO A 183 -9.82 -22.08 2.01
N GLU A 184 -10.23 -22.11 3.28
CA GLU A 184 -11.50 -21.61 3.78
C GLU A 184 -11.63 -20.10 3.60
N THR A 185 -10.56 -19.35 3.89
CA THR A 185 -10.50 -17.91 3.66
C THR A 185 -10.65 -17.57 2.18
N ARG A 186 -10.02 -18.34 1.28
CA ARG A 186 -10.20 -18.15 -0.17
C ARG A 186 -11.67 -18.31 -0.57
N ALA A 187 -12.33 -19.39 -0.13
CA ALA A 187 -13.72 -19.64 -0.45
C ALA A 187 -14.63 -18.51 0.04
N GLU A 188 -14.40 -18.03 1.27
CA GLU A 188 -15.15 -16.92 1.86
C GLU A 188 -14.95 -15.61 1.08
N LEU A 189 -13.70 -15.28 0.70
CA LEU A 189 -13.38 -14.07 -0.06
C LEU A 189 -14.07 -14.06 -1.42
N LEU A 190 -14.09 -15.20 -2.12
CA LEU A 190 -14.74 -15.33 -3.42
C LEU A 190 -16.28 -15.24 -3.30
N SER A 191 -16.88 -15.87 -2.28
CA SER A 191 -18.32 -15.77 -2.03
C SER A 191 -18.74 -14.32 -1.78
N ARG A 192 -18.08 -13.65 -0.83
CA ARG A 192 -18.39 -12.26 -0.48
C ARG A 192 -18.19 -11.30 -1.65
N MET A 193 -17.19 -11.54 -2.50
CA MET A 193 -16.97 -10.74 -3.70
C MET A 193 -18.09 -10.94 -4.72
N LYS A 194 -18.58 -12.17 -4.91
CA LYS A 194 -19.71 -12.46 -5.79
C LYS A 194 -21.00 -11.79 -5.29
N GLU A 195 -21.23 -11.79 -3.97
CA GLU A 195 -22.36 -11.08 -3.35
C GLU A 195 -22.25 -9.56 -3.51
N THR A 196 -21.04 -9.00 -3.38
CA THR A 196 -20.82 -7.55 -3.51
C THR A 196 -20.86 -7.07 -4.96
N TYR A 197 -20.36 -7.88 -5.90
CA TYR A 197 -20.29 -7.53 -7.31
C TYR A 197 -20.32 -8.78 -8.19
N ALA A 198 -21.53 -9.26 -8.48
CA ALA A 198 -21.76 -10.48 -9.27
C ALA A 198 -21.09 -10.44 -10.67
N LYS A 199 -20.96 -9.24 -11.26
CA LYS A 199 -20.32 -9.02 -12.57
C LYS A 199 -18.82 -9.35 -12.61
N ILE A 200 -18.18 -9.66 -11.47
CA ILE A 200 -16.80 -10.18 -11.47
C ILE A 200 -16.70 -11.58 -12.08
N VAL A 201 -17.80 -12.34 -12.06
CA VAL A 201 -17.90 -13.66 -12.68
C VAL A 201 -18.14 -13.47 -14.17
N PRO A 202 -17.29 -14.00 -15.05
CA PRO A 202 -17.49 -13.89 -16.49
C PRO A 202 -18.81 -14.53 -16.93
N GLU A 203 -19.42 -13.97 -17.98
CA GLU A 203 -20.67 -14.50 -18.54
C GLU A 203 -20.52 -15.99 -18.95
N GLY A 204 -21.51 -16.80 -18.61
CA GLY A 204 -21.49 -18.24 -18.88
C GLY A 204 -20.53 -19.06 -18.00
N LYS A 205 -20.02 -18.50 -16.90
CA LYS A 205 -19.20 -19.22 -15.91
C LYS A 205 -19.90 -19.25 -14.54
N ASP A 206 -19.62 -20.31 -13.77
CA ASP A 206 -20.13 -20.44 -12.39
C ASP A 206 -19.29 -19.68 -11.35
N GLY A 207 -18.08 -19.27 -11.74
CA GLY A 207 -17.12 -18.58 -10.87
C GLY A 207 -15.95 -17.95 -11.64
N VAL A 208 -15.00 -17.42 -10.87
CA VAL A 208 -13.79 -16.77 -11.39
C VAL A 208 -12.64 -17.76 -11.53
N THR A 209 -11.77 -17.54 -12.52
CA THR A 209 -10.53 -18.32 -12.65
C THR A 209 -9.49 -17.80 -11.65
N VAL A 210 -9.17 -18.61 -10.64
CA VAL A 210 -8.14 -18.29 -9.63
C VAL A 210 -6.76 -18.51 -10.24
N LEU A 211 -5.91 -17.48 -10.16
CA LEU A 211 -4.52 -17.54 -10.59
C LEU A 211 -3.58 -17.84 -9.42
N ARG A 212 -3.84 -17.25 -8.24
CA ARG A 212 -2.96 -17.41 -7.08
C ARG A 212 -3.61 -17.00 -5.77
N ASP A 213 -3.33 -17.72 -4.70
CA ASP A 213 -3.54 -17.25 -3.33
C ASP A 213 -2.29 -16.51 -2.83
N ILE A 214 -2.49 -15.32 -2.25
CA ILE A 214 -1.41 -14.43 -1.81
C ILE A 214 -1.60 -14.11 -0.34
N VAL A 215 -0.59 -14.41 0.46
CA VAL A 215 -0.49 -13.99 1.87
C VAL A 215 0.62 -12.97 2.00
N GLY A 216 0.28 -11.81 2.55
CA GLY A 216 1.23 -10.74 2.87
C GLY A 216 1.15 -10.37 4.35
N ARG A 217 2.24 -9.81 4.87
CA ARG A 217 2.30 -9.22 6.21
C ARG A 217 2.48 -7.72 6.08
N ARG A 218 1.53 -6.96 6.63
CA ARG A 218 1.59 -5.51 6.71
C ARG A 218 2.25 -5.16 8.05
N TRP A 219 3.49 -4.69 8.02
CA TRP A 219 4.20 -4.28 9.23
C TRP A 219 3.60 -2.99 9.78
N ALA A 220 2.72 -3.11 10.76
CA ALA A 220 2.11 -2.00 11.48
C ALA A 220 2.88 -1.74 12.78
N ARG A 221 2.77 -0.54 13.33
CA ARG A 221 3.44 -0.16 14.57
C ARG A 221 2.47 0.46 15.55
N GLU A 222 2.53 0.06 16.81
CA GLU A 222 1.81 0.69 17.91
C GLU A 222 2.24 2.16 18.04
N GLY A 223 1.28 3.07 18.24
CA GLY A 223 1.54 4.51 18.21
C GLY A 223 1.74 5.10 16.81
N GLY A 224 1.62 4.30 15.75
CA GLY A 224 1.74 4.76 14.37
C GLY A 224 3.14 4.59 13.77
N PRO A 225 3.29 4.95 12.48
CA PRO A 225 4.54 4.76 11.75
C PRO A 225 5.67 5.61 12.33
N ARG A 226 6.89 5.08 12.31
CA ARG A 226 8.09 5.80 12.76
C ARG A 226 8.75 6.48 11.56
N VAL A 227 8.61 7.80 11.47
CA VAL A 227 9.22 8.66 10.45
C VAL A 227 9.97 9.80 11.13
N GLU A 228 11.20 9.52 11.59
CA GLU A 228 11.99 10.45 12.39
C GLU A 228 13.49 10.17 12.27
N GLY A 229 14.31 11.18 12.57
CA GLY A 229 15.77 11.07 12.58
C GLY A 229 16.31 10.84 13.99
N GLU A 230 17.24 9.89 14.13
CA GLU A 230 17.92 9.54 15.36
C GLU A 230 19.44 9.62 15.16
N VAL A 231 20.15 10.27 16.09
CA VAL A 231 21.62 10.23 16.13
C VAL A 231 22.02 9.13 17.10
N LEU A 232 22.60 8.07 16.56
CA LEU A 232 23.11 6.94 17.33
C LEU A 232 24.56 7.20 17.79
N GLN A 233 25.18 6.17 18.35
CA GLN A 233 26.58 6.20 18.79
C GLN A 233 27.52 6.74 17.70
N GLU A 234 28.58 7.44 18.12
CA GLU A 234 29.58 8.05 17.25
C GLU A 234 29.02 9.13 16.28
N GLY A 235 27.86 9.71 16.59
CA GLY A 235 27.25 10.75 15.75
C GLY A 235 26.62 10.22 14.46
N ARG A 236 26.43 8.91 14.33
CA ARG A 236 25.89 8.26 13.13
C ARG A 236 24.37 8.46 13.05
N PHE A 237 23.93 9.15 12.00
CA PHE A 237 22.52 9.52 11.83
C PHE A 237 21.70 8.48 11.05
N VAL A 238 20.59 8.05 11.63
CA VAL A 238 19.63 7.13 11.03
C VAL A 238 18.27 7.81 10.89
N MET A 239 17.75 7.88 9.67
CA MET A 239 16.38 8.30 9.39
C MET A 239 15.48 7.07 9.32
N HIS A 240 14.59 6.89 10.29
CA HIS A 240 13.63 5.80 10.32
C HIS A 240 12.42 6.11 9.42
N ALA A 241 11.93 5.10 8.69
CA ALA A 241 10.74 5.19 7.83
C ALA A 241 10.07 3.81 7.71
N TYR A 242 9.45 3.33 8.79
CA TYR A 242 8.87 1.99 8.85
C TYR A 242 7.57 1.95 9.67
N GLY A 243 6.91 0.78 9.73
CA GLY A 243 5.66 0.62 10.48
C GLY A 243 4.41 1.20 9.79
N LEU A 244 4.43 1.31 8.45
CA LEU A 244 3.36 1.95 7.65
C LEU A 244 2.07 1.10 7.50
N GLY A 245 2.06 -0.13 8.03
CA GLY A 245 0.91 -1.03 7.96
C GLY A 245 0.45 -1.29 6.53
N GLY A 246 -0.87 -1.28 6.32
CA GLY A 246 -1.49 -1.51 5.01
C GLY A 246 -1.42 -0.33 4.03
N ARG A 247 -0.85 0.80 4.45
CA ARG A 247 -0.94 2.09 3.74
C ARG A 247 0.34 2.46 2.99
N GLY A 248 1.32 1.56 2.93
CA GLY A 248 2.67 1.88 2.44
C GLY A 248 2.72 2.52 1.05
N TYR A 249 1.90 2.08 0.09
CA TYR A 249 1.89 2.65 -1.26
C TYR A 249 1.28 4.06 -1.31
N GLU A 250 0.14 4.27 -0.66
CA GLU A 250 -0.58 5.54 -0.70
C GLU A 250 0.17 6.68 0.00
N VAL A 251 0.93 6.39 1.06
CA VAL A 251 1.74 7.39 1.77
C VAL A 251 3.20 7.46 1.30
N SER A 252 3.62 6.58 0.39
CA SER A 252 5.04 6.39 0.03
C SER A 252 5.78 7.67 -0.35
N TRP A 253 5.18 8.51 -1.20
CA TRP A 253 5.80 9.75 -1.66
C TRP A 253 5.91 10.80 -0.56
N GLY A 254 4.86 10.96 0.26
CA GLY A 254 4.92 11.89 1.40
C GLY A 254 5.96 11.46 2.44
N VAL A 255 6.02 10.17 2.76
CA VAL A 255 7.07 9.63 3.65
C VAL A 255 8.46 9.83 3.05
N ALA A 256 8.64 9.61 1.74
CA ALA A 256 9.92 9.84 1.08
C ALA A 256 10.36 11.32 1.13
N GLU A 257 9.43 12.26 1.01
CA GLU A 257 9.70 13.70 1.15
C GLU A 257 10.16 14.05 2.58
N GLU A 258 9.49 13.52 3.61
CA GLU A 258 9.91 13.67 5.01
C GLU A 258 11.30 13.07 5.27
N VAL A 259 11.59 11.89 4.71
CA VAL A 259 12.91 11.25 4.78
C VAL A 259 13.99 12.14 4.16
N VAL A 260 13.75 12.66 2.95
CA VAL A 260 14.70 13.56 2.28
C VAL A 260 14.93 14.82 3.11
N ARG A 261 13.86 15.41 3.67
CA ARG A 261 13.97 16.60 4.52
C ARG A 261 14.79 16.32 5.77
N GLY A 262 14.54 15.20 6.45
CA GLY A 262 15.28 14.79 7.65
C GLY A 262 16.77 14.56 7.38
N VAL A 263 17.09 13.83 6.31
CA VAL A 263 18.48 13.55 5.91
C VAL A 263 19.21 14.82 5.49
N LYS A 264 18.62 15.66 4.63
CA LYS A 264 19.23 16.93 4.22
C LYS A 264 19.46 17.86 5.41
N GLY A 265 18.44 18.01 6.26
CA GLY A 265 18.55 18.83 7.46
C GLY A 265 19.67 18.37 8.39
N PHE A 266 19.94 17.06 8.50
CA PHE A 266 21.11 16.57 9.23
C PHE A 266 22.42 16.90 8.52
N LEU A 267 22.54 16.55 7.24
CA LEU A 267 23.78 16.72 6.48
C LEU A 267 24.20 18.19 6.35
N GLU A 268 23.25 19.10 6.15
CA GLU A 268 23.52 20.54 6.04
C GLU A 268 23.97 21.15 7.38
N ARG A 269 23.45 20.67 8.51
CA ARG A 269 23.90 21.08 9.85
C ARG A 269 25.32 20.61 10.17
N GLY A 270 25.77 19.53 9.53
CA GLY A 270 27.13 18.99 9.64
C GLY A 270 28.16 19.74 8.79
N VAL A 271 27.73 20.58 7.83
CA VAL A 271 28.62 21.49 7.08
C VAL A 271 28.79 22.77 7.88
N LYS A 272 29.59 22.72 8.96
CA LYS A 272 30.35 23.91 9.35
C LYS A 272 31.58 23.95 8.43
N LEU A 273 31.57 24.90 7.49
CA LEU A 273 32.78 25.37 6.80
C LEU A 273 33.85 25.80 7.82
#